data_AF-A0A259SGV1-F1
#
_entry.id   AF-A0A259SGV1-F1
#
_cell.length_a   1.000
_cell.length_b   1.000
_cell.length_c   1.000
_cell.angle_alpha   90.00
_cell.angle_beta   90.00
_cell.angle_gamma   90.00
#
_symmetry.space_group_name_H-M   'P 1'
#
loop_
_entity.id
_entity.type
_entity.pdbx_description
1 polymer ?
#
loop_
_entity_poly.entity_id
_entity_poly.type
_entity_poly.pdbx_seq_one_letter_code
_entity_poly.pdbx_strand_id
1 'polypeptide(L)'
;MESTPALGAGQTSDAQGAEDPSRQELGLAVPATVQEISNAVAIEDYDAVMELLRDDWFALIAVHSDELRALFRDLPQSDLQSRPLLGFAYGLSFYSLPHHRLRSARILVSVLRAAHGRKRELPPIDRALIRASEAVAYRLLGRPRLGLRSARAAVRALDALSDAEREEVGDIPRIYSQLGTSFYCAGNVEEALWTLVKGYAEAAPERPSNGFSNISMLAGIHAFRGDMGLAARYTALAREDCWTDVQRSMYPGTFYRLAEAMIALERFDAATAREHLASMVHDRDTIEFWVEIAIVEAWTELADGRPGEAIARLDAFVARRGAEGRSVETRHRLAGIRGLIQLALGDPHAASVVLRRDLGSGADAHVQRARVALVLGRIDTALSESRRAVAAGLSSRSEAERLTIELAALLRSAPSARTAGLAVHLAAVLEHSGQRLALVLLPPSDLERVRRALVDVGRADIVQDVPARSLLLHGEEEASLTEREAVVLGELVRTSSIKAVASTLYVSANTVKSQVRSIYRKLGVTNREDAIAVARGRGLLRDGDL
;
A
#
# COMPACT_ATOMS: atom_id res chain seq x y z
N MET A 1 10.56 2.31 -58.42
CA MET A 1 10.68 3.76 -58.27
C MET A 1 9.36 4.35 -58.73
N GLU A 2 8.80 5.23 -57.89
CA GLU A 2 7.80 6.25 -58.24
C GLU A 2 6.33 5.88 -58.48
N SER A 3 5.53 6.33 -57.50
CA SER A 3 4.50 7.37 -57.65
C SER A 3 3.03 6.96 -57.71
N THR A 4 2.40 7.17 -56.55
CA THR A 4 1.07 7.72 -56.23
C THR A 4 0.05 7.90 -57.38
N PRO A 5 -1.25 7.66 -57.08
CA PRO A 5 -2.06 8.84 -56.74
C PRO A 5 -2.96 8.67 -55.50
N ALA A 6 -3.30 9.82 -54.94
CA ALA A 6 -4.10 10.02 -53.75
C ALA A 6 -5.60 10.14 -54.07
N LEU A 7 -6.38 10.03 -52.99
CA LEU A 7 -7.75 10.54 -52.76
C LEU A 7 -8.92 9.70 -53.30
N GLY A 8 -9.46 8.88 -52.39
CA GLY A 8 -10.82 8.35 -52.44
C GLY A 8 -11.52 8.58 -51.08
N ALA A 9 -12.71 9.13 -51.17
CA ALA A 9 -13.65 9.58 -50.12
C ALA A 9 -13.73 8.75 -48.83
N GLY A 10 -13.96 9.46 -47.73
CA GLY A 10 -14.16 8.91 -46.40
C GLY A 10 -15.33 7.94 -46.32
N GLN A 11 -15.08 6.83 -45.63
CA GLN A 11 -16.11 6.07 -44.95
C GLN A 11 -15.95 6.36 -43.46
N THR A 12 -16.94 7.07 -42.92
CA THR A 12 -17.24 7.12 -41.50
C THR A 12 -17.54 5.69 -41.06
N SER A 13 -16.55 5.04 -40.45
CA SER A 13 -16.76 3.80 -39.72
C SER A 13 -17.58 4.13 -38.48
N ASP A 14 -18.85 3.75 -38.50
CA ASP A 14 -19.74 3.66 -37.35
C ASP A 14 -19.09 2.83 -36.26
N ALA A 15 -18.36 3.50 -35.37
CA ALA A 15 -18.06 2.97 -34.05
C ALA A 15 -19.28 3.30 -33.18
N GLN A 16 -20.36 2.53 -33.37
CA GLN A 16 -21.40 2.41 -32.37
C GLN A 16 -20.71 2.02 -31.06
N GLY A 17 -20.81 2.92 -30.08
CA GLY A 17 -20.31 2.68 -28.74
C GLY A 17 -20.91 1.38 -28.22
N ALA A 18 -20.06 0.40 -27.97
CA ALA A 18 -20.43 -0.73 -27.14
C ALA A 18 -20.72 -0.17 -25.75
N GLU A 19 -22.01 0.08 -25.49
CA GLU A 19 -22.52 0.33 -24.15
C GLU A 19 -22.06 -0.80 -23.24
N ASP A 20 -21.45 -0.43 -22.12
CA ASP A 20 -21.05 -1.34 -21.06
C ASP A 20 -22.32 -1.97 -20.45
N PRO A 21 -22.56 -3.28 -20.64
CA PRO A 21 -23.80 -3.92 -20.20
C PRO A 21 -23.96 -3.95 -18.68
N SER A 22 -22.91 -3.61 -17.91
CA SER A 22 -22.98 -3.49 -16.45
C SER A 22 -23.72 -2.24 -15.94
N ARG A 23 -23.96 -1.23 -16.80
CA ARG A 23 -24.69 0.00 -16.41
C ARG A 23 -26.21 -0.10 -16.56
N GLN A 24 -26.71 -0.94 -17.47
CA GLN A 24 -28.16 -1.07 -17.73
C GLN A 24 -28.89 -1.97 -16.71
N GLU A 25 -28.19 -2.84 -15.97
CA GLU A 25 -28.81 -3.68 -14.94
C GLU A 25 -29.04 -2.98 -13.58
N LEU A 26 -28.49 -1.78 -13.38
CA LEU A 26 -28.76 -0.94 -12.21
C LEU A 26 -29.98 -0.05 -12.46
N GLY A 27 -31.16 -0.65 -12.62
CA GLY A 27 -32.45 0.04 -12.75
C GLY A 27 -32.83 0.90 -11.52
N LEU A 28 -32.00 1.89 -11.20
CA LEU A 28 -32.28 2.94 -10.26
C LEU A 28 -32.97 4.04 -11.05
N ALA A 29 -34.29 4.15 -10.88
CA ALA A 29 -35.05 5.29 -11.40
C ALA A 29 -34.31 6.60 -11.07
N VAL A 30 -34.36 7.58 -11.98
CA VAL A 30 -33.89 8.94 -11.70
C VAL A 30 -34.54 9.37 -10.36
N PRO A 31 -33.76 9.60 -9.29
CA PRO A 31 -34.34 9.92 -7.99
C PRO A 31 -35.21 11.17 -8.13
N ALA A 32 -36.28 11.26 -7.33
CA ALA A 32 -37.10 12.47 -7.25
C ALA A 32 -36.21 13.72 -7.09
N THR A 33 -35.14 13.61 -6.31
CA THR A 33 -34.12 14.66 -6.12
C THR A 33 -33.48 15.16 -7.42
N VAL A 34 -33.15 14.29 -8.39
CA VAL A 34 -32.54 14.73 -9.66
C VAL A 34 -33.56 15.47 -10.53
N GLN A 35 -34.82 15.02 -10.51
CA GLN A 35 -35.90 15.72 -11.21
C GLN A 35 -36.21 17.08 -10.55
N GLU A 36 -36.18 17.15 -9.22
CA GLU A 36 -36.34 18.38 -8.45
C GLU A 36 -35.21 19.36 -8.72
N ILE A 37 -33.95 18.88 -8.77
CA ILE A 37 -32.80 19.71 -9.18
C ILE A 37 -33.01 20.21 -10.61
N SER A 38 -33.46 19.36 -11.53
CA SER A 38 -33.76 19.77 -12.90
C SER A 38 -34.81 20.87 -12.96
N ASN A 39 -35.88 20.75 -12.17
CA ASN A 39 -36.95 21.75 -12.11
C ASN A 39 -36.44 23.07 -11.54
N ALA A 40 -35.66 23.03 -10.47
CA ALA A 40 -35.07 24.20 -9.84
C ALA A 40 -34.07 24.92 -10.77
N VAL A 41 -33.23 24.16 -11.49
CA VAL A 41 -32.33 24.71 -12.52
C VAL A 41 -33.13 25.40 -13.64
N ALA A 42 -34.25 24.82 -14.08
CA ALA A 42 -35.06 25.38 -15.15
C ALA A 42 -35.70 26.74 -14.82
N ILE A 43 -35.92 27.02 -13.53
CA ILE A 43 -36.44 28.31 -13.04
C ILE A 43 -35.35 29.21 -12.43
N GLU A 44 -34.07 28.84 -12.58
CA GLU A 44 -32.91 29.54 -12.02
C GLU A 44 -32.92 29.68 -10.47
N ASP A 45 -33.62 28.78 -9.78
CA ASP A 45 -33.66 28.73 -8.31
C ASP A 45 -32.48 27.92 -7.77
N TYR A 46 -31.30 28.55 -7.77
CA TYR A 46 -30.07 27.91 -7.35
C TYR A 46 -29.97 27.69 -5.83
N ASP A 47 -30.78 28.36 -5.03
CA ASP A 47 -30.80 28.15 -3.58
C ASP A 47 -31.53 26.84 -3.27
N ALA A 48 -32.66 26.56 -3.95
CA ALA A 48 -33.32 25.26 -3.90
C ALA A 48 -32.42 24.11 -4.42
N VAL A 49 -31.65 24.33 -5.49
CA VAL A 49 -30.65 23.35 -5.97
C VAL A 49 -29.62 23.04 -4.88
N MET A 50 -29.19 24.04 -4.12
CA MET A 50 -28.19 23.88 -3.06
C MET A 50 -28.74 23.14 -1.84
N GLU A 51 -30.02 23.32 -1.49
CA GLU A 51 -30.70 22.52 -0.47
C GLU A 51 -30.80 21.05 -0.89
N LEU A 52 -31.30 20.77 -2.09
CA LEU A 52 -31.40 19.40 -2.63
C LEU A 52 -30.03 18.72 -2.75
N LEU A 53 -28.99 19.47 -3.12
CA LEU A 53 -27.63 18.98 -3.12
C LEU A 53 -27.10 18.70 -1.71
N ARG A 54 -27.57 19.38 -0.66
CA ARG A 54 -27.14 19.15 0.73
C ARG A 54 -27.63 17.81 1.24
N ASP A 55 -28.87 17.47 0.91
CA ASP A 55 -29.55 16.27 1.41
C ASP A 55 -28.91 14.98 0.84
N ASP A 56 -28.64 14.96 -0.47
CA ASP A 56 -28.12 13.76 -1.15
C ASP A 56 -26.69 13.94 -1.74
N TRP A 57 -25.91 14.90 -1.24
CA TRP A 57 -24.64 15.36 -1.84
C TRP A 57 -23.74 14.25 -2.41
N PHE A 58 -23.32 13.31 -1.57
CA PHE A 58 -22.37 12.29 -1.96
C PHE A 58 -23.02 11.18 -2.81
N ALA A 59 -24.30 10.89 -2.59
CA ALA A 59 -25.04 9.91 -3.38
C ALA A 59 -25.24 10.41 -4.82
N LEU A 60 -25.66 11.67 -4.98
CA LEU A 60 -25.84 12.31 -6.27
C LEU A 60 -24.52 12.36 -7.08
N ILE A 61 -23.41 12.73 -6.44
CA ILE A 61 -22.10 12.76 -7.11
C ILE A 61 -21.62 11.35 -7.50
N ALA A 62 -21.88 10.34 -6.67
CA ALA A 62 -21.38 8.98 -6.90
C ALA A 62 -22.22 8.18 -7.91
N VAL A 63 -23.54 8.35 -7.91
CA VAL A 63 -24.49 7.53 -8.69
C VAL A 63 -25.06 8.28 -9.89
N HIS A 64 -25.33 9.59 -9.75
CA HIS A 64 -26.03 10.41 -10.75
C HIS A 64 -25.12 11.45 -11.41
N SER A 65 -23.84 11.11 -11.59
CA SER A 65 -22.85 12.04 -12.13
C SER A 65 -23.18 12.47 -13.57
N ASP A 66 -23.80 11.60 -14.37
CA ASP A 66 -24.16 11.87 -15.77
C ASP A 66 -25.26 12.93 -15.87
N GLU A 67 -26.31 12.78 -15.07
CA GLU A 67 -27.43 13.69 -14.97
C GLU A 67 -26.96 15.05 -14.44
N LEU A 68 -26.18 15.07 -13.35
CA LEU A 68 -25.59 16.31 -12.82
C LEU A 68 -24.70 17.02 -13.85
N ARG A 69 -23.91 16.27 -14.64
CA ARG A 69 -23.10 16.86 -15.72
C ARG A 69 -23.95 17.51 -16.80
N ALA A 70 -25.07 16.89 -17.16
CA ALA A 70 -25.98 17.42 -18.15
C ALA A 70 -26.66 18.69 -17.64
N LEU A 71 -27.21 18.64 -16.42
CA LEU A 71 -27.91 19.76 -15.78
C LEU A 71 -27.00 20.98 -15.59
N PHE A 72 -25.76 20.78 -15.18
CA PHE A 72 -24.84 21.87 -14.86
C PHE A 72 -23.97 22.32 -16.05
N ARG A 73 -24.14 21.71 -17.24
CA ARG A 73 -23.32 22.00 -18.41
C ARG A 73 -23.40 23.46 -18.85
N ASP A 74 -24.61 24.00 -18.83
CA ASP A 74 -24.93 25.29 -19.42
C ASP A 74 -24.96 26.43 -18.40
N LEU A 75 -24.61 26.13 -17.13
CA LEU A 75 -24.53 27.13 -16.08
C LEU A 75 -23.39 28.13 -16.31
N PRO A 76 -23.61 29.44 -16.07
CA PRO A 76 -22.56 30.44 -16.17
C PRO A 76 -21.40 30.13 -15.22
N GLN A 77 -20.16 30.32 -15.71
CA GLN A 77 -18.96 30.09 -14.90
C GLN A 77 -18.93 30.97 -13.63
N SER A 78 -19.51 32.17 -13.70
CA SER A 78 -19.69 33.06 -12.54
C SER A 78 -20.54 32.42 -11.44
N ASP A 79 -21.56 31.63 -11.79
CA ASP A 79 -22.44 30.98 -10.83
C ASP A 79 -21.79 29.77 -10.16
N LEU A 80 -21.03 28.98 -10.93
CA LEU A 80 -20.21 27.90 -10.40
C LEU A 80 -19.11 28.41 -9.44
N GLN A 81 -18.60 29.63 -9.67
CA GLN A 81 -17.61 30.27 -8.80
C GLN A 81 -18.25 30.96 -7.59
N SER A 82 -19.45 31.52 -7.76
CA SER A 82 -20.14 32.23 -6.69
C SER A 82 -20.73 31.27 -5.65
N ARG A 83 -21.04 30.03 -6.05
CA ARG A 83 -21.62 28.94 -5.24
C ARG A 83 -20.68 27.73 -5.21
N PRO A 84 -19.75 27.65 -4.23
CA PRO A 84 -18.67 26.67 -4.26
C PRO A 84 -19.12 25.20 -4.23
N LEU A 85 -20.22 24.85 -3.52
CA LEU A 85 -20.72 23.47 -3.53
C LEU A 85 -21.18 23.09 -4.94
N LEU A 86 -22.01 23.88 -5.61
CA LEU A 86 -22.38 23.61 -7.01
C LEU A 86 -21.16 23.39 -7.92
N GLY A 87 -20.13 24.25 -7.77
CA GLY A 87 -18.86 24.09 -8.48
C GLY A 87 -18.13 22.78 -8.15
N PHE A 88 -18.12 22.35 -6.89
CA PHE A 88 -17.54 21.06 -6.48
C PHE A 88 -18.32 19.87 -7.04
N ALA A 89 -19.66 19.89 -6.99
CA ALA A 89 -20.49 18.82 -7.56
C ALA A 89 -20.21 18.66 -9.05
N TYR A 90 -20.19 19.79 -9.77
CA TYR A 90 -19.85 19.78 -11.19
C TYR A 90 -18.43 19.27 -11.45
N GLY A 91 -17.43 19.76 -10.72
CA GLY A 91 -16.03 19.33 -10.88
C GLY A 91 -15.80 17.86 -10.56
N LEU A 92 -16.40 17.36 -9.48
CA LEU A 92 -16.28 15.97 -9.03
C LEU A 92 -17.03 15.01 -9.94
N SER A 93 -18.13 15.44 -10.56
CA SER A 93 -18.87 14.59 -11.51
C SER A 93 -17.96 14.09 -12.64
N PHE A 94 -17.05 14.90 -13.18
CA PHE A 94 -16.13 14.47 -14.25
C PHE A 94 -15.03 13.49 -13.81
N TYR A 95 -14.85 13.27 -12.50
CA TYR A 95 -13.73 12.48 -12.01
C TYR A 95 -13.84 10.99 -12.34
N SER A 96 -15.07 10.46 -12.40
CA SER A 96 -15.37 9.08 -12.78
C SER A 96 -15.14 8.78 -14.28
N LEU A 97 -14.82 9.79 -15.09
CA LEU A 97 -14.57 9.64 -16.53
C LEU A 97 -13.06 9.67 -16.85
N PRO A 98 -12.46 8.57 -17.36
CA PRO A 98 -11.02 8.49 -17.64
C PRO A 98 -10.47 9.67 -18.45
N HIS A 99 -11.16 10.06 -19.51
CA HIS A 99 -10.72 11.10 -20.46
C HIS A 99 -10.97 12.54 -19.97
N HIS A 100 -11.70 12.74 -18.87
CA HIS A 100 -12.06 14.06 -18.37
C HIS A 100 -11.36 14.46 -17.07
N ARG A 101 -10.40 13.69 -16.58
CA ARG A 101 -9.63 14.00 -15.36
C ARG A 101 -8.96 15.36 -15.38
N LEU A 102 -8.38 15.77 -16.52
CA LEU A 102 -7.79 17.11 -16.66
C LEU A 102 -8.84 18.21 -16.60
N ARG A 103 -10.04 17.97 -17.15
CA ARG A 103 -11.17 18.90 -17.08
C ARG A 103 -11.67 19.02 -15.64
N SER A 104 -11.88 17.89 -14.95
CA SER A 104 -12.21 17.85 -13.52
C SER A 104 -11.19 18.65 -12.70
N ALA A 105 -9.90 18.39 -12.91
CA ALA A 105 -8.83 19.09 -12.20
C ALA A 105 -8.87 20.62 -12.41
N ARG A 106 -9.10 21.08 -13.64
CA ARG A 106 -9.23 22.52 -13.96
C ARG A 106 -10.41 23.17 -13.23
N ILE A 107 -11.56 22.51 -13.23
CA ILE A 107 -12.77 23.00 -12.55
C ILE A 107 -12.52 23.07 -11.03
N LEU A 108 -12.03 21.98 -10.44
CA LEU A 108 -11.77 21.88 -9.00
C LEU A 108 -10.76 22.95 -8.53
N VAL A 109 -9.68 23.21 -9.28
CA VAL A 109 -8.73 24.28 -8.96
C VAL A 109 -9.37 25.66 -9.00
N SER A 110 -10.26 25.92 -9.97
CA SER A 110 -11.00 27.19 -10.04
C SER A 110 -11.91 27.37 -8.83
N VAL A 111 -12.69 26.33 -8.49
CA VAL A 111 -13.64 26.37 -7.37
C VAL A 111 -12.90 26.50 -6.03
N LEU A 112 -11.77 25.79 -5.85
CA LEU A 112 -10.90 25.92 -4.68
C LEU A 112 -10.46 27.36 -4.43
N ARG A 113 -10.07 28.09 -5.50
CA ARG A 113 -9.66 29.50 -5.37
C ARG A 113 -10.83 30.40 -4.97
N ALA A 114 -12.00 30.20 -5.59
CA ALA A 114 -13.19 30.99 -5.31
C ALA A 114 -13.72 30.77 -3.88
N ALA A 115 -13.70 29.52 -3.41
CA ALA A 115 -14.19 29.15 -2.08
C ALA A 115 -13.45 29.90 -0.95
N HIS A 116 -12.14 30.18 -1.10
CA HIS A 116 -11.33 30.80 -0.05
C HIS A 116 -11.80 32.19 0.39
N GLY A 117 -12.54 32.93 -0.45
CA GLY A 117 -12.96 34.31 -0.18
C GLY A 117 -14.28 34.50 0.59
N ARG A 118 -15.12 33.46 0.75
CA ARG A 118 -16.55 33.63 1.13
C ARG A 118 -17.04 32.83 2.35
N LYS A 119 -16.13 32.30 3.18
CA LYS A 119 -16.47 31.26 4.19
C LYS A 119 -17.07 31.75 5.50
N ARG A 120 -17.11 33.06 5.77
CA ARG A 120 -17.50 33.59 7.10
C ARG A 120 -19.01 33.75 7.29
N GLU A 121 -19.78 33.84 6.21
CA GLU A 121 -21.22 34.17 6.24
C GLU A 121 -22.13 32.94 6.00
N LEU A 122 -21.56 31.76 5.73
CA LEU A 122 -22.31 30.54 5.42
C LEU A 122 -22.72 29.76 6.68
N PRO A 123 -23.84 29.01 6.66
CA PRO A 123 -24.22 28.07 7.72
C PRO A 123 -23.10 27.09 8.11
N PRO A 124 -23.06 26.60 9.37
CA PRO A 124 -22.04 25.66 9.84
C PRO A 124 -21.86 24.43 8.94
N ILE A 125 -22.96 23.83 8.50
CA ILE A 125 -22.95 22.65 7.64
C ILE A 125 -22.35 22.92 6.26
N ASP A 126 -22.71 24.04 5.63
CA ASP A 126 -22.18 24.41 4.30
C ASP A 126 -20.68 24.64 4.38
N ARG A 127 -20.20 25.24 5.47
CA ARG A 127 -18.75 25.35 5.72
C ARG A 127 -18.11 23.97 5.85
N ALA A 128 -18.74 23.02 6.56
CA ALA A 128 -18.24 21.66 6.70
C ALA A 128 -18.17 20.93 5.34
N LEU A 129 -19.23 20.97 4.55
CA LEU A 129 -19.32 20.33 3.23
C LEU A 129 -18.34 20.94 2.23
N ILE A 130 -18.19 22.27 2.21
CA ILE A 130 -17.19 22.94 1.37
C ILE A 130 -15.80 22.45 1.78
N ARG A 131 -15.47 22.45 3.07
CA ARG A 131 -14.15 22.02 3.56
C ARG A 131 -13.87 20.54 3.31
N ALA A 132 -14.88 19.68 3.41
CA ALA A 132 -14.78 18.27 3.04
C ALA A 132 -14.51 18.12 1.54
N SER A 133 -15.26 18.85 0.71
CA SER A 133 -15.06 18.87 -0.75
C SER A 133 -13.69 19.38 -1.14
N GLU A 134 -13.13 20.38 -0.43
CA GLU A 134 -11.75 20.82 -0.63
C GLU A 134 -10.74 19.70 -0.35
N ALA A 135 -10.92 18.96 0.75
CA ALA A 135 -10.04 17.85 1.12
C ALA A 135 -10.09 16.73 0.06
N VAL A 136 -11.30 16.38 -0.39
CA VAL A 136 -11.50 15.41 -1.48
C VAL A 136 -10.84 15.91 -2.77
N ALA A 137 -11.07 17.15 -3.18
CA ALA A 137 -10.47 17.72 -4.38
C ALA A 137 -8.94 17.66 -4.35
N TYR A 138 -8.30 18.05 -3.24
CA TYR A 138 -6.85 17.95 -3.10
C TYR A 138 -6.34 16.50 -3.16
N ARG A 139 -7.07 15.55 -2.57
CA ARG A 139 -6.76 14.12 -2.67
C ARG A 139 -6.82 13.64 -4.12
N LEU A 140 -7.91 13.92 -4.83
CA LEU A 140 -8.12 13.51 -6.22
C LEU A 140 -7.14 14.16 -7.21
N LEU A 141 -6.62 15.35 -6.87
CA LEU A 141 -5.54 16.04 -7.58
C LEU A 141 -4.13 15.48 -7.27
N GLY A 142 -4.02 14.42 -6.46
CA GLY A 142 -2.73 13.84 -6.07
C GLY A 142 -1.91 14.76 -5.16
N ARG A 143 -2.57 15.61 -4.37
CA ARG A 143 -1.96 16.54 -3.41
C ARG A 143 -2.65 16.47 -2.03
N PRO A 144 -2.84 15.28 -1.45
CA PRO A 144 -3.67 15.11 -0.25
C PRO A 144 -3.17 15.90 0.96
N ARG A 145 -1.85 16.10 1.10
CA ARG A 145 -1.25 16.91 2.18
C ARG A 145 -1.72 18.37 2.18
N LEU A 146 -2.03 18.95 1.01
CA LEU A 146 -2.57 20.32 0.93
C LEU A 146 -4.01 20.41 1.47
N GLY A 147 -4.75 19.30 1.44
CA GLY A 147 -6.11 19.20 1.96
C GLY A 147 -6.22 19.06 3.48
N LEU A 148 -5.13 18.77 4.20
CA LEU A 148 -5.15 18.48 5.64
C LEU A 148 -5.78 19.61 6.47
N ARG A 149 -5.48 20.88 6.14
CA ARG A 149 -6.06 22.02 6.86
C ARG A 149 -7.58 22.08 6.69
N SER A 150 -8.06 21.81 5.48
CA SER A 150 -9.50 21.78 5.18
C SER A 150 -10.16 20.57 5.83
N ALA A 151 -9.55 19.39 5.78
CA ALA A 151 -10.06 18.20 6.43
C ALA A 151 -10.25 18.39 7.94
N ARG A 152 -9.22 18.90 8.64
CA ARG A 152 -9.31 19.19 10.09
C ARG A 152 -10.35 20.25 10.41
N ALA A 153 -10.51 21.25 9.54
CA ALA A 153 -11.54 22.28 9.71
C ALA A 153 -12.95 21.72 9.51
N ALA A 154 -13.14 20.80 8.56
CA ALA A 154 -14.40 20.10 8.34
C ALA A 154 -14.76 19.24 9.56
N VAL A 155 -13.82 18.41 10.06
CA VAL A 155 -14.06 17.60 11.28
C VAL A 155 -14.46 18.47 12.47
N ARG A 156 -13.76 19.58 12.72
CA ARG A 156 -14.14 20.51 13.80
C ARG A 156 -15.51 21.15 13.60
N ALA A 157 -15.91 21.39 12.35
CA ALA A 157 -17.23 21.94 12.06
C ALA A 157 -18.33 20.90 12.32
N LEU A 158 -18.12 19.65 11.90
CA LEU A 158 -19.03 18.53 12.17
C LEU A 158 -19.14 18.25 13.68
N ASP A 159 -18.01 18.21 14.38
CA ASP A 159 -17.97 17.99 15.84
C ASP A 159 -18.70 19.08 16.63
N ALA A 160 -18.88 20.27 16.05
CA ALA A 160 -19.55 21.41 16.67
C ALA A 160 -21.05 21.53 16.32
N LEU A 161 -21.59 20.66 15.45
CA LEU A 161 -23.02 20.64 15.14
C LEU A 161 -23.82 20.16 16.35
N SER A 162 -24.92 20.85 16.63
CA SER A 162 -25.95 20.41 17.57
C SER A 162 -26.74 19.21 17.04
N ASP A 163 -27.47 18.51 17.90
CA ASP A 163 -28.26 17.34 17.49
C ASP A 163 -29.32 17.70 16.42
N ALA A 164 -29.98 18.85 16.56
CA ALA A 164 -30.93 19.34 15.55
C ALA A 164 -30.24 19.62 14.20
N GLU A 165 -29.08 20.28 14.21
CA GLU A 165 -28.32 20.51 12.97
C GLU A 165 -27.77 19.21 12.37
N ARG A 166 -27.62 18.14 13.16
CA ARG A 166 -27.18 16.83 12.66
C ARG A 166 -28.29 16.08 11.96
N GLU A 167 -29.52 16.17 12.48
CA GLU A 167 -30.72 15.61 11.85
C GLU A 167 -31.01 16.25 10.48
N GLU A 168 -30.61 17.51 10.28
CA GLU A 168 -30.73 18.23 9.01
C GLU A 168 -29.69 17.81 7.95
N VAL A 169 -28.77 16.88 8.25
CA VAL A 169 -27.71 16.45 7.33
C VAL A 169 -27.95 15.03 6.85
N GLY A 170 -28.20 14.87 5.55
CA GLY A 170 -28.62 13.57 5.00
C GLY A 170 -27.65 12.39 5.20
N ASP A 171 -26.32 12.60 5.22
CA ASP A 171 -25.36 11.48 5.38
C ASP A 171 -24.04 11.89 6.08
N ILE A 172 -24.11 12.26 7.36
CA ILE A 172 -22.93 12.55 8.22
C ILE A 172 -21.86 11.44 8.19
N PRO A 173 -22.21 10.14 8.34
CA PRO A 173 -21.25 9.04 8.28
C PRO A 173 -20.39 9.06 7.02
N ARG A 174 -20.98 9.40 5.87
CA ARG A 174 -20.25 9.53 4.62
C ARG A 174 -19.28 10.69 4.61
N ILE A 175 -19.66 11.85 5.16
CA ILE A 175 -18.75 13.01 5.25
C ILE A 175 -17.50 12.63 6.04
N TYR A 176 -17.68 12.01 7.22
CA TYR A 176 -16.58 11.51 8.03
C TYR A 176 -15.73 10.47 7.27
N SER A 177 -16.35 9.57 6.50
CA SER A 177 -15.61 8.58 5.71
C SER A 177 -14.69 9.22 4.66
N GLN A 178 -15.15 10.29 3.98
CA GLN A 178 -14.37 11.01 2.98
C GLN A 178 -13.22 11.81 3.62
N LEU A 179 -13.46 12.37 4.81
CA LEU A 179 -12.43 13.06 5.60
C LEU A 179 -11.37 12.08 6.11
N GLY A 180 -11.79 10.95 6.67
CA GLY A 180 -10.90 9.86 7.10
C GLY A 180 -10.04 9.34 5.95
N THR A 181 -10.64 9.11 4.78
CA THR A 181 -9.90 8.73 3.57
C THR A 181 -8.89 9.79 3.13
N SER A 182 -9.25 11.07 3.24
CA SER A 182 -8.35 12.18 2.93
C SER A 182 -7.16 12.26 3.88
N PHE A 183 -7.37 12.02 5.18
CA PHE A 183 -6.27 11.90 6.16
C PHE A 183 -5.36 10.72 5.85
N TYR A 184 -5.93 9.55 5.55
CA TYR A 184 -5.16 8.36 5.20
C TYR A 184 -4.27 8.61 3.98
N CYS A 185 -4.84 9.16 2.90
CA CYS A 185 -4.08 9.48 1.68
C CYS A 185 -2.98 10.53 1.91
N ALA A 186 -3.13 11.40 2.92
CA ALA A 186 -2.10 12.37 3.30
C ALA A 186 -0.97 11.78 4.17
N GLY A 187 -1.14 10.54 4.66
CA GLY A 187 -0.23 9.86 5.58
C GLY A 187 -0.55 10.09 7.07
N ASN A 188 -1.69 10.70 7.39
CA ASN A 188 -2.12 11.03 8.75
C ASN A 188 -3.00 9.91 9.32
N VAL A 189 -2.41 8.73 9.52
CA VAL A 189 -3.15 7.49 9.78
C VAL A 189 -3.94 7.51 11.09
N GLU A 190 -3.39 8.05 12.18
CA GLU A 190 -4.11 8.13 13.46
C GLU A 190 -5.34 9.06 13.39
N GLU A 191 -5.21 10.22 12.73
CA GLU A 191 -6.36 11.11 12.47
C GLU A 191 -7.39 10.43 11.57
N ALA A 192 -6.95 9.63 10.58
CA ALA A 192 -7.84 8.87 9.72
C ALA A 192 -8.66 7.87 10.53
N LEU A 193 -8.01 7.02 11.34
CA LEU A 193 -8.69 6.01 12.16
C LEU A 193 -9.72 6.64 13.10
N TRP A 194 -9.34 7.69 13.82
CA TRP A 194 -10.26 8.38 14.74
C TRP A 194 -11.46 9.00 14.00
N THR A 195 -11.23 9.63 12.85
CA THR A 195 -12.29 10.24 12.04
C THR A 195 -13.27 9.19 11.49
N LEU A 196 -12.77 8.01 11.09
CA LEU A 196 -13.59 6.90 10.61
C LEU A 196 -14.42 6.26 11.73
N VAL A 197 -13.85 6.12 12.93
CA VAL A 197 -14.59 5.63 14.11
C VAL A 197 -15.75 6.57 14.44
N LYS A 198 -15.54 7.89 14.40
CA LYS A 198 -16.63 8.87 14.54
C LYS A 198 -17.70 8.66 13.49
N GLY A 199 -17.32 8.59 12.22
CA GLY A 199 -18.27 8.38 11.12
C GLY A 199 -19.08 7.10 11.27
N TYR A 200 -18.48 6.02 11.78
CA TYR A 200 -19.21 4.79 12.05
C TYR A 200 -20.14 4.90 13.26
N ALA A 201 -19.76 5.64 14.30
CA ALA A 201 -20.61 5.85 15.48
C ALA A 201 -21.90 6.63 15.16
N GLU A 202 -21.88 7.45 14.11
CA GLU A 202 -23.03 8.20 13.60
C GLU A 202 -23.90 7.38 12.63
N ALA A 203 -23.51 6.13 12.31
CA ALA A 203 -24.22 5.32 11.33
C ALA A 203 -25.59 4.87 11.86
N ALA A 204 -26.61 4.99 11.01
CA ALA A 204 -27.96 4.54 11.33
C ALA A 204 -27.98 3.01 11.57
N PRO A 205 -28.68 2.52 12.60
CA PRO A 205 -28.85 1.09 12.85
C PRO A 205 -29.78 0.42 11.83
N GLU A 206 -30.63 1.18 11.13
CA GLU A 206 -31.56 0.70 10.12
C GLU A 206 -30.88 0.28 8.80
N ARG A 207 -31.56 -0.58 8.03
CA ARG A 207 -31.05 -1.10 6.74
C ARG A 207 -31.57 -0.27 5.56
N PRO A 208 -30.76 -0.04 4.52
CA PRO A 208 -29.31 -0.29 4.44
C PRO A 208 -28.53 0.77 5.23
N SER A 209 -27.59 0.35 6.08
CA SER A 209 -26.83 1.30 6.89
C SER A 209 -25.83 2.09 6.03
N ASN A 210 -25.62 3.36 6.37
CA ASN A 210 -24.73 4.29 5.65
C ASN A 210 -23.28 4.28 6.17
N GLY A 211 -23.00 3.50 7.22
CA GLY A 211 -21.67 3.41 7.86
C GLY A 211 -20.61 2.59 7.11
N PHE A 212 -20.95 1.91 6.01
CA PHE A 212 -20.09 0.88 5.40
C PHE A 212 -18.67 1.37 5.02
N SER A 213 -18.56 2.56 4.42
CA SER A 213 -17.24 3.09 4.02
C SER A 213 -16.30 3.31 5.22
N ASN A 214 -16.85 3.63 6.39
CA ASN A 214 -16.05 3.81 7.60
C ASN A 214 -15.44 2.48 8.05
N ILE A 215 -16.25 1.42 8.18
CA ILE A 215 -15.75 0.09 8.59
C ILE A 215 -14.84 -0.55 7.56
N SER A 216 -15.12 -0.35 6.27
CA SER A 216 -14.28 -0.84 5.16
C SER A 216 -12.87 -0.24 5.25
N MET A 217 -12.78 1.09 5.36
CA MET A 217 -11.50 1.79 5.55
C MET A 217 -10.80 1.37 6.85
N LEU A 218 -11.51 1.27 7.98
CA LEU A 218 -10.94 0.82 9.26
C LEU A 218 -10.33 -0.57 9.13
N ALA A 219 -11.04 -1.52 8.51
CA ALA A 219 -10.56 -2.87 8.27
C ALA A 219 -9.25 -2.87 7.48
N GLY A 220 -9.22 -2.17 6.34
CA GLY A 220 -8.05 -2.14 5.47
C GLY A 220 -6.86 -1.41 6.10
N ILE A 221 -7.07 -0.28 6.78
CA ILE A 221 -5.98 0.44 7.46
C ILE A 221 -5.33 -0.43 8.53
N HIS A 222 -6.12 -1.11 9.37
CA HIS A 222 -5.58 -2.03 10.38
C HIS A 222 -4.83 -3.21 9.73
N ALA A 223 -5.34 -3.75 8.62
CA ALA A 223 -4.65 -4.82 7.88
C ALA A 223 -3.29 -4.36 7.32
N PHE A 224 -3.22 -3.16 6.73
CA PHE A 224 -1.94 -2.61 6.25
C PHE A 224 -0.95 -2.36 7.39
N ARG A 225 -1.44 -1.90 8.56
CA ARG A 225 -0.61 -1.65 9.75
C ARG A 225 -0.19 -2.90 10.53
N GLY A 226 -0.74 -4.07 10.21
CA GLY A 226 -0.40 -5.32 10.89
C GLY A 226 -1.32 -5.70 12.05
N ASP A 227 -2.38 -4.95 12.33
CA ASP A 227 -3.30 -5.21 13.44
C ASP A 227 -4.41 -6.20 13.01
N MET A 228 -4.05 -7.47 12.78
CA MET A 228 -4.96 -8.45 12.15
C MET A 228 -6.21 -8.72 12.98
N GLY A 229 -6.12 -8.66 14.32
CA GLY A 229 -7.29 -8.82 15.18
C GLY A 229 -8.34 -7.72 14.97
N LEU A 230 -7.91 -6.46 14.83
CA LEU A 230 -8.81 -5.34 14.55
C LEU A 230 -9.33 -5.39 13.11
N ALA A 231 -8.47 -5.75 12.15
CA ALA A 231 -8.90 -5.96 10.76
C ALA A 231 -9.97 -7.05 10.66
N ALA A 232 -9.77 -8.19 11.33
CA ALA A 232 -10.74 -9.29 11.39
C ALA A 232 -12.07 -8.86 12.04
N ARG A 233 -12.01 -8.05 13.10
CA ARG A 233 -13.22 -7.51 13.74
C ARG A 233 -14.03 -6.61 12.79
N TYR A 234 -13.38 -5.68 12.10
CA TYR A 234 -14.10 -4.78 11.17
C TYR A 234 -14.56 -5.50 9.89
N THR A 235 -13.81 -6.47 9.38
CA THR A 235 -14.28 -7.31 8.27
C THR A 235 -15.48 -8.18 8.67
N ALA A 236 -15.52 -8.67 9.92
CA ALA A 236 -16.70 -9.37 10.45
C ALA A 236 -17.94 -8.45 10.48
N LEU A 237 -17.81 -7.21 10.97
CA LEU A 237 -18.89 -6.21 10.89
C LEU A 237 -19.30 -5.96 9.43
N ALA A 238 -18.32 -5.84 8.52
CA ALA A 238 -18.55 -5.65 7.10
C ALA A 238 -19.13 -6.89 6.39
N ARG A 239 -19.29 -8.03 7.07
CA ARG A 239 -19.97 -9.24 6.59
C ARG A 239 -21.44 -9.31 7.00
N GLU A 240 -21.88 -8.54 7.99
CA GLU A 240 -23.28 -8.54 8.46
C GLU A 240 -24.30 -8.19 7.36
N ASP A 241 -25.53 -8.67 7.50
CA ASP A 241 -26.61 -8.54 6.49
C ASP A 241 -27.17 -7.11 6.35
N CYS A 242 -26.71 -6.15 7.15
CA CYS A 242 -27.11 -4.75 7.04
C CYS A 242 -26.46 -4.00 5.87
N TRP A 243 -25.51 -4.64 5.18
CA TRP A 243 -24.79 -4.11 4.02
C TRP A 243 -25.15 -4.84 2.72
N THR A 244 -25.19 -4.10 1.62
CA THR A 244 -25.46 -4.64 0.28
C THR A 244 -24.19 -5.21 -0.37
N ASP A 245 -24.37 -6.12 -1.33
CA ASP A 245 -23.24 -6.64 -2.12
C ASP A 245 -22.57 -5.56 -2.97
N VAL A 246 -23.34 -4.56 -3.43
CA VAL A 246 -22.82 -3.38 -4.13
C VAL A 246 -21.85 -2.62 -3.24
N GLN A 247 -22.21 -2.38 -1.97
CA GLN A 247 -21.30 -1.74 -1.01
C GLN A 247 -20.00 -2.54 -0.84
N ARG A 248 -20.07 -3.88 -0.76
CA ARG A 248 -18.90 -4.75 -0.55
C ARG A 248 -18.00 -4.92 -1.77
N SER A 249 -18.51 -4.70 -2.98
CA SER A 249 -17.81 -4.99 -4.24
C SER A 249 -17.31 -3.74 -4.96
N MET A 250 -18.05 -2.63 -4.87
CA MET A 250 -17.70 -1.36 -5.52
C MET A 250 -16.73 -0.52 -4.66
N TYR A 251 -16.51 0.73 -5.06
CA TYR A 251 -15.63 1.69 -4.38
C TYR A 251 -15.69 1.66 -2.83
N PRO A 252 -16.87 1.68 -2.16
CA PRO A 252 -16.94 1.62 -0.70
C PRO A 252 -16.29 0.39 -0.08
N GLY A 253 -16.26 -0.74 -0.79
CA GLY A 253 -15.76 -2.04 -0.34
C GLY A 253 -14.32 -2.33 -0.67
N THR A 254 -13.63 -1.41 -1.34
CA THR A 254 -12.21 -1.60 -1.72
C THR A 254 -11.36 -2.03 -0.52
N PHE A 255 -11.37 -1.24 0.57
CA PHE A 255 -10.53 -1.53 1.74
C PHE A 255 -11.00 -2.75 2.54
N TYR A 256 -12.30 -3.06 2.53
CA TYR A 256 -12.82 -4.32 3.05
C TYR A 256 -12.22 -5.53 2.30
N ARG A 257 -12.24 -5.53 0.96
CA ARG A 257 -11.69 -6.64 0.16
C ARG A 257 -10.17 -6.74 0.30
N LEU A 258 -9.47 -5.60 0.38
CA LEU A 258 -8.03 -5.58 0.64
C LEU A 258 -7.70 -6.12 2.05
N ALA A 259 -8.52 -5.81 3.06
CA ALA A 259 -8.35 -6.35 4.41
C ALA A 259 -8.53 -7.87 4.44
N GLU A 260 -9.59 -8.37 3.81
CA GLU A 260 -9.84 -9.81 3.67
C GLU A 260 -8.68 -10.54 2.99
N ALA A 261 -8.17 -9.97 1.89
CA ALA A 261 -7.03 -10.52 1.19
C ALA A 261 -5.76 -10.53 2.07
N MET A 262 -5.47 -9.43 2.78
CA MET A 262 -4.33 -9.37 3.70
C MET A 262 -4.47 -10.38 4.86
N ILE A 263 -5.66 -10.57 5.42
CA ILE A 263 -5.92 -11.58 6.46
C ILE A 263 -5.67 -13.00 5.91
N ALA A 264 -6.11 -13.28 4.69
CA ALA A 264 -5.84 -14.55 4.02
C ALA A 264 -4.33 -14.77 3.77
N LEU A 265 -3.60 -13.72 3.40
CA LEU A 265 -2.15 -13.78 3.19
C LEU A 265 -1.36 -14.04 4.48
N GLU A 266 -1.81 -13.55 5.63
CA GLU A 266 -1.22 -13.92 6.93
C GLU A 266 -1.45 -15.40 7.28
N ARG A 267 -2.37 -16.08 6.60
CA ARG A 267 -2.59 -17.54 6.67
C ARG A 267 -1.96 -18.29 5.49
N PHE A 268 -1.19 -17.60 4.66
CA PHE A 268 -0.57 -18.13 3.45
C PHE A 268 -1.57 -18.66 2.41
N ASP A 269 -2.81 -18.14 2.43
CA ASP A 269 -3.86 -18.50 1.48
C ASP A 269 -3.96 -17.48 0.35
N ALA A 270 -3.08 -17.63 -0.64
CA ALA A 270 -3.06 -16.77 -1.83
C ALA A 270 -4.29 -16.97 -2.73
N ALA A 271 -4.97 -18.13 -2.64
CA ALA A 271 -6.16 -18.40 -3.44
C ALA A 271 -7.33 -17.54 -2.96
N THR A 272 -7.64 -17.58 -1.65
CA THR A 272 -8.68 -16.73 -1.05
C THR A 272 -8.37 -15.25 -1.23
N ALA A 273 -7.10 -14.84 -1.08
CA ALA A 273 -6.70 -13.46 -1.35
C ALA A 273 -7.04 -13.01 -2.78
N ARG A 274 -6.81 -13.88 -3.76
CA ARG A 274 -7.12 -13.63 -5.17
C ARG A 274 -8.63 -13.56 -5.43
N GLU A 275 -9.43 -14.38 -4.75
CA GLU A 275 -10.90 -14.31 -4.83
C GLU A 275 -11.44 -12.97 -4.33
N HIS A 276 -10.93 -12.48 -3.19
CA HIS A 276 -11.31 -11.15 -2.69
C HIS A 276 -10.89 -10.04 -3.66
N LEU A 277 -9.68 -10.12 -4.24
CA LEU A 277 -9.24 -9.18 -5.26
C LEU A 277 -10.07 -9.25 -6.55
N ALA A 278 -10.55 -10.44 -6.95
CA ALA A 278 -11.39 -10.61 -8.12
C ALA A 278 -12.84 -10.14 -7.90
N SER A 279 -13.34 -10.18 -6.66
CA SER A 279 -14.69 -9.71 -6.30
C SER A 279 -14.87 -8.19 -6.32
N MET A 280 -13.79 -7.47 -6.58
CA MET A 280 -13.74 -6.02 -6.66
C MET A 280 -14.22 -5.53 -8.03
N VAL A 281 -15.32 -4.78 -8.07
CA VAL A 281 -15.90 -4.21 -9.29
C VAL A 281 -15.53 -2.73 -9.40
N HIS A 282 -14.39 -2.44 -10.04
CA HIS A 282 -13.86 -1.08 -10.19
C HIS A 282 -13.15 -0.97 -11.54
N ASP A 283 -13.21 0.21 -12.14
CA ASP A 283 -12.37 0.52 -13.29
C ASP A 283 -10.94 0.84 -12.80
N ARG A 284 -9.98 0.04 -13.27
CA ARG A 284 -8.53 0.18 -12.97
C ARG A 284 -7.98 1.53 -13.44
N ASP A 285 -8.59 2.18 -14.43
CA ASP A 285 -8.22 3.51 -14.88
C ASP A 285 -8.66 4.60 -13.92
N THR A 286 -9.79 4.43 -13.23
CA THR A 286 -10.42 5.51 -12.47
C THR A 286 -10.22 5.40 -10.96
N ILE A 287 -10.09 4.19 -10.41
CA ILE A 287 -9.95 3.96 -8.96
C ILE A 287 -8.73 4.69 -8.38
N GLU A 288 -8.94 5.38 -7.26
CA GLU A 288 -7.89 6.16 -6.59
C GLU A 288 -7.01 5.32 -5.66
N PHE A 289 -7.52 4.19 -5.14
CA PHE A 289 -6.81 3.25 -4.27
C PHE A 289 -5.98 2.21 -5.03
N TRP A 290 -5.58 2.54 -6.26
CA TRP A 290 -4.90 1.60 -7.14
C TRP A 290 -3.52 1.18 -6.61
N VAL A 291 -2.87 2.03 -5.81
CA VAL A 291 -1.56 1.72 -5.20
C VAL A 291 -1.71 0.60 -4.17
N GLU A 292 -2.71 0.69 -3.32
CA GLU A 292 -3.05 -0.31 -2.31
C GLU A 292 -3.45 -1.63 -2.96
N ILE A 293 -4.27 -1.57 -4.02
CA ILE A 293 -4.62 -2.74 -4.83
C ILE A 293 -3.36 -3.38 -5.41
N ALA A 294 -2.47 -2.60 -6.03
CA ALA A 294 -1.24 -3.11 -6.62
C ALA A 294 -0.29 -3.74 -5.59
N ILE A 295 -0.24 -3.20 -4.37
CA ILE A 295 0.53 -3.77 -3.25
C ILE A 295 -0.02 -5.14 -2.85
N VAL A 296 -1.34 -5.27 -2.69
CA VAL A 296 -1.97 -6.55 -2.28
C VAL A 296 -1.95 -7.58 -3.40
N GLU A 297 -2.12 -7.17 -4.67
CA GLU A 297 -1.91 -8.02 -5.84
C GLU A 297 -0.48 -8.57 -5.85
N ALA A 298 0.53 -7.71 -5.69
CA ALA A 298 1.92 -8.14 -5.63
C ALA A 298 2.19 -9.09 -4.46
N TRP A 299 1.65 -8.81 -3.27
CA TRP A 299 1.75 -9.71 -2.12
C TRP A 299 1.13 -11.07 -2.37
N THR A 300 -0.03 -11.11 -3.04
CA THR A 300 -0.71 -12.34 -3.41
C THR A 300 0.15 -13.21 -4.31
N GLU A 301 0.79 -12.59 -5.30
CA GLU A 301 1.71 -13.28 -6.21
C GLU A 301 3.00 -13.73 -5.53
N LEU A 302 3.54 -12.94 -4.61
CA LEU A 302 4.70 -13.34 -3.82
C LEU A 302 4.38 -14.53 -2.91
N ALA A 303 3.24 -14.51 -2.20
CA ALA A 303 2.84 -15.61 -1.31
C ALA A 303 2.67 -16.94 -2.06
N ASP A 304 2.27 -16.87 -3.34
CA ASP A 304 2.12 -18.03 -4.24
C ASP A 304 3.45 -18.45 -4.91
N GLY A 305 4.56 -17.76 -4.63
CA GLY A 305 5.88 -18.07 -5.21
C GLY A 305 6.06 -17.60 -6.65
N ARG A 306 5.34 -16.56 -7.08
CA ARG A 306 5.33 -16.03 -8.46
C ARG A 306 5.87 -14.58 -8.54
N PRO A 307 7.12 -14.31 -8.13
CA PRO A 307 7.67 -12.95 -8.11
C PRO A 307 7.77 -12.32 -9.51
N GLY A 308 7.94 -13.13 -10.57
CA GLY A 308 7.91 -12.66 -11.95
C GLY A 308 6.53 -12.13 -12.39
N GLU A 309 5.45 -12.81 -11.98
CA GLU A 309 4.09 -12.31 -12.20
C GLU A 309 3.83 -11.03 -11.38
N ALA A 310 4.34 -10.98 -10.14
CA ALA A 310 4.21 -9.82 -9.26
C ALA A 310 4.81 -8.55 -9.89
N ILE A 311 6.06 -8.61 -10.41
CA ILE A 311 6.68 -7.44 -11.02
C ILE A 311 5.99 -7.03 -12.33
N ALA A 312 5.62 -8.01 -13.16
CA ALA A 312 4.97 -7.75 -14.45
C ALA A 312 3.61 -7.06 -14.26
N ARG A 313 2.77 -7.54 -13.32
CA ARG A 313 1.48 -6.93 -13.00
C ARG A 313 1.65 -5.54 -12.39
N LEU A 314 2.60 -5.35 -11.48
CA LEU A 314 2.91 -4.06 -10.89
C LEU A 314 3.32 -3.03 -11.96
N ASP A 315 4.22 -3.40 -12.85
CA ASP A 315 4.69 -2.52 -13.95
C ASP A 315 3.57 -2.22 -14.94
N ALA A 316 2.74 -3.19 -15.30
CA ALA A 316 1.59 -2.99 -16.17
C ALA A 316 0.59 -1.99 -15.56
N PHE A 317 0.30 -2.09 -14.25
CA PHE A 317 -0.59 -1.16 -13.56
C PHE A 317 0.03 0.25 -13.53
N VAL A 318 1.30 0.38 -13.15
CA VAL A 318 2.01 1.67 -13.15
C VAL A 318 2.01 2.31 -14.54
N ALA A 319 2.27 1.53 -15.60
CA ALA A 319 2.26 2.00 -16.97
C ALA A 319 0.87 2.52 -17.38
N ARG A 320 -0.18 1.78 -17.03
CA ARG A 320 -1.58 2.17 -17.28
C ARG A 320 -1.95 3.51 -16.64
N ARG A 321 -1.41 3.81 -15.45
CA ARG A 321 -1.63 5.11 -14.75
C ARG A 321 -0.86 6.29 -15.35
N GLY A 322 0.02 6.07 -16.33
CA GLY A 322 0.70 7.14 -17.05
C GLY A 322 1.53 8.07 -16.15
N ALA A 323 1.26 9.38 -16.21
CA ALA A 323 2.00 10.38 -15.44
C ALA A 323 1.85 10.23 -13.92
N GLU A 324 0.67 9.80 -13.46
CA GLU A 324 0.40 9.51 -12.05
C GLU A 324 1.27 8.34 -11.58
N GLY A 325 1.30 7.24 -12.36
CA GLY A 325 2.11 6.06 -12.08
C GLY A 325 3.62 6.36 -11.95
N ARG A 326 4.12 7.33 -12.73
CA ARG A 326 5.52 7.77 -12.72
C ARG A 326 5.84 8.85 -11.68
N SER A 327 4.86 9.31 -10.91
CA SER A 327 5.06 10.37 -9.93
C SER A 327 6.02 9.96 -8.82
N VAL A 328 6.71 10.93 -8.21
CA VAL A 328 7.65 10.69 -7.10
C VAL A 328 6.92 10.04 -5.91
N GLU A 329 5.74 10.55 -5.56
CA GLU A 329 4.93 10.02 -4.45
C GLU A 329 4.54 8.56 -4.70
N THR A 330 4.06 8.23 -5.91
CA THR A 330 3.71 6.86 -6.27
C THR A 330 4.93 5.92 -6.21
N ARG A 331 6.08 6.36 -6.75
CA ARG A 331 7.32 5.58 -6.63
C ARG A 331 7.69 5.33 -5.17
N HIS A 332 7.56 6.34 -4.31
CA HIS A 332 7.82 6.19 -2.88
C HIS A 332 6.92 5.16 -2.21
N ARG A 333 5.62 5.18 -2.51
CA ARG A 333 4.63 4.25 -1.95
C ARG A 333 4.83 2.81 -2.43
N LEU A 334 5.29 2.62 -3.67
CA LEU A 334 5.54 1.30 -4.25
C LEU A 334 6.96 0.77 -4.01
N ALA A 335 7.89 1.59 -3.51
CA ALA A 335 9.30 1.23 -3.36
C ALA A 335 9.50 0.01 -2.45
N GLY A 336 8.73 -0.09 -1.36
CA GLY A 336 8.79 -1.22 -0.43
C GLY A 336 8.46 -2.55 -1.12
N ILE A 337 7.26 -2.67 -1.70
CA ILE A 337 6.84 -3.91 -2.37
C ILE A 337 7.72 -4.24 -3.58
N ARG A 338 8.16 -3.22 -4.35
CA ARG A 338 9.09 -3.44 -5.46
C ARG A 338 10.44 -3.97 -4.98
N GLY A 339 10.98 -3.43 -3.88
CA GLY A 339 12.20 -3.94 -3.26
C GLY A 339 12.05 -5.40 -2.84
N LEU A 340 10.91 -5.78 -2.25
CA LEU A 340 10.61 -7.16 -1.88
C LEU A 340 10.54 -8.10 -3.08
N ILE A 341 9.89 -7.67 -4.16
CA ILE A 341 9.84 -8.48 -5.38
C ILE A 341 11.25 -8.69 -5.93
N GLN A 342 12.11 -7.68 -5.95
CA GLN A 342 13.50 -7.83 -6.40
C GLN A 342 14.30 -8.81 -5.52
N LEU A 343 14.10 -8.78 -4.20
CA LEU A 343 14.70 -9.78 -3.30
C LEU A 343 14.16 -11.20 -3.54
N ALA A 344 12.87 -11.34 -3.83
CA ALA A 344 12.25 -12.61 -4.20
C ALA A 344 12.72 -13.13 -5.58
N LEU A 345 13.11 -12.23 -6.49
CA LEU A 345 13.75 -12.56 -7.76
C LEU A 345 15.24 -12.89 -7.62
N GLY A 346 15.83 -12.72 -6.42
CA GLY A 346 17.25 -12.96 -6.18
C GLY A 346 18.17 -11.81 -6.60
N ASP A 347 17.63 -10.60 -6.82
CA ASP A 347 18.39 -9.40 -7.17
C ASP A 347 18.43 -8.38 -6.02
N PRO A 348 19.27 -8.60 -5.00
CA PRO A 348 19.41 -7.66 -3.89
C PRO A 348 20.07 -6.32 -4.31
N HIS A 349 20.75 -6.27 -5.46
CA HIS A 349 21.33 -5.04 -5.97
C HIS A 349 20.24 -4.12 -6.54
N ALA A 350 19.36 -4.64 -7.39
CA ALA A 350 18.19 -3.92 -7.88
C ALA A 350 17.29 -3.48 -6.73
N ALA A 351 17.07 -4.34 -5.73
CA ALA A 351 16.38 -3.96 -4.50
C ALA A 351 17.04 -2.75 -3.84
N SER A 352 18.37 -2.77 -3.64
CA SER A 352 19.12 -1.64 -3.06
C SER A 352 19.02 -0.36 -3.89
N VAL A 353 19.01 -0.45 -5.23
CA VAL A 353 18.86 0.71 -6.12
C VAL A 353 17.47 1.32 -5.99
N VAL A 354 16.41 0.50 -6.05
CA VAL A 354 15.02 0.96 -5.88
C VAL A 354 14.86 1.65 -4.52
N LEU A 355 15.29 0.99 -3.44
CA LEU A 355 15.12 1.52 -2.10
C LEU A 355 15.95 2.80 -1.86
N ARG A 356 17.18 2.92 -2.39
CA ARG A 356 17.95 4.16 -2.24
C ARG A 356 17.36 5.34 -3.00
N ARG A 357 16.78 5.08 -4.17
CA ARG A 357 16.23 6.13 -5.03
C ARG A 357 14.86 6.61 -4.57
N ASP A 358 14.01 5.66 -4.20
CA ASP A 358 12.58 5.90 -4.08
C ASP A 358 12.06 5.75 -2.63
N LEU A 359 12.83 5.21 -1.68
CA LEU A 359 12.32 5.02 -0.32
C LEU A 359 12.54 6.27 0.54
N GLY A 360 11.54 6.60 1.37
CA GLY A 360 11.62 7.72 2.31
C GLY A 360 12.53 7.47 3.53
N SER A 361 12.29 8.21 4.61
CA SER A 361 13.04 8.10 5.89
C SER A 361 12.19 7.59 7.06
N GLY A 362 11.00 7.05 6.80
CA GLY A 362 10.12 6.49 7.83
C GLY A 362 10.59 5.11 8.34
N ALA A 363 9.90 4.56 9.34
CA ALA A 363 10.26 3.28 9.94
C ALA A 363 10.29 2.13 8.93
N ASP A 364 9.27 2.02 8.06
CA ASP A 364 9.25 1.03 6.98
C ASP A 364 10.47 1.14 6.08
N ALA A 365 10.94 2.36 5.83
CA ALA A 365 12.12 2.56 4.99
C ALA A 365 13.39 1.98 5.61
N HIS A 366 13.50 2.07 6.94
CA HIS A 366 14.59 1.46 7.68
C HIS A 366 14.45 -0.07 7.75
N VAL A 367 13.24 -0.60 7.92
CA VAL A 367 12.98 -2.05 7.90
C VAL A 367 13.37 -2.67 6.55
N GLN A 368 12.97 -2.06 5.43
CA GLN A 368 13.32 -2.57 4.10
C GLN A 368 14.83 -2.49 3.82
N ARG A 369 15.50 -1.43 4.27
CA ARG A 369 16.98 -1.33 4.19
C ARG A 369 17.67 -2.39 5.04
N ALA A 370 17.15 -2.65 6.24
CA ALA A 370 17.65 -3.71 7.12
C ALA A 370 17.51 -5.09 6.46
N ARG A 371 16.39 -5.33 5.76
CA ARG A 371 16.15 -6.59 5.03
C ARG A 371 17.15 -6.79 3.89
N VAL A 372 17.36 -5.78 3.05
CA VAL A 372 18.38 -5.85 1.98
C VAL A 372 19.77 -6.09 2.59
N ALA A 373 20.11 -5.41 3.68
CA ALA A 373 21.37 -5.62 4.37
C ALA A 373 21.52 -7.05 4.92
N LEU A 374 20.46 -7.64 5.49
CA LEU A 374 20.44 -9.03 5.94
C LEU A 374 20.67 -10.00 4.77
N VAL A 375 19.95 -9.83 3.66
CA VAL A 375 20.10 -10.66 2.45
C VAL A 375 21.53 -10.59 1.89
N LEU A 376 22.16 -9.41 1.95
CA LEU A 376 23.55 -9.17 1.55
C LEU A 376 24.58 -9.57 2.62
N GLY A 377 24.17 -10.12 3.77
CA GLY A 377 25.09 -10.51 4.84
C GLY A 377 25.74 -9.36 5.62
N ARG A 378 25.23 -8.14 5.49
CA ARG A 378 25.74 -6.93 6.15
C ARG A 378 25.09 -6.75 7.53
N ILE A 379 25.47 -7.61 8.46
CA ILE A 379 24.84 -7.74 9.80
C ILE A 379 24.81 -6.41 10.56
N ASP A 380 25.93 -5.69 10.62
CA ASP A 380 26.01 -4.41 11.33
C ASP A 380 25.07 -3.36 10.74
N THR A 381 24.94 -3.35 9.40
CA THR A 381 24.02 -2.44 8.71
C THR A 381 22.57 -2.84 9.00
N ALA A 382 22.23 -4.12 8.97
CA ALA A 382 20.90 -4.62 9.30
C ALA A 382 20.48 -4.21 10.73
N LEU A 383 21.38 -4.39 11.71
CA LEU A 383 21.14 -4.01 13.10
C LEU A 383 21.09 -2.49 13.32
N SER A 384 21.89 -1.72 12.56
CA SER A 384 21.83 -0.25 12.59
C SER A 384 20.50 0.27 12.05
N GLU A 385 20.06 -0.24 10.90
CA GLU A 385 18.79 0.15 10.29
C GLU A 385 17.59 -0.29 11.15
N SER A 386 17.62 -1.50 11.75
CA SER A 386 16.62 -1.94 12.73
C SER A 386 16.43 -0.94 13.88
N ARG A 387 17.54 -0.44 14.46
CA ARG A 387 17.49 0.57 15.53
C ARG A 387 16.91 1.90 15.07
N ARG A 388 17.23 2.34 13.86
CA ARG A 388 16.68 3.57 13.28
C ARG A 388 15.17 3.47 13.04
N ALA A 389 14.67 2.29 12.69
CA ALA A 389 13.24 2.07 12.50
C ALA A 389 12.43 2.37 13.78
N VAL A 390 12.94 1.98 14.96
CA VAL A 390 12.29 2.26 16.26
C VAL A 390 12.11 3.75 16.49
N ALA A 391 13.15 4.54 16.22
CA ALA A 391 13.11 5.99 16.42
C ALA A 391 12.13 6.71 15.48
N ALA A 392 11.78 6.09 14.35
CA ALA A 392 10.90 6.68 13.34
C ALA A 392 9.40 6.37 13.56
N GLY A 393 9.04 5.58 14.57
CA GLY A 393 7.67 5.18 14.89
C GLY A 393 7.18 3.97 14.09
N LEU A 394 6.95 2.85 14.77
CA LEU A 394 6.61 1.56 14.15
C LEU A 394 5.09 1.35 14.12
N SER A 395 4.61 0.76 13.03
CA SER A 395 3.35 0.00 13.04
C SER A 395 3.60 -1.42 13.55
N SER A 396 2.55 -2.15 13.92
CA SER A 396 2.63 -3.57 14.30
C SER A 396 3.31 -4.40 13.21
N ARG A 397 3.07 -4.09 11.92
CA ARG A 397 3.72 -4.75 10.78
C ARG A 397 5.20 -4.47 10.71
N SER A 398 5.58 -3.21 10.77
CA SER A 398 6.98 -2.80 10.74
C SER A 398 7.75 -3.38 11.93
N GLU A 399 7.12 -3.47 13.11
CA GLU A 399 7.73 -4.03 14.31
C GLU A 399 7.96 -5.54 14.19
N ALA A 400 6.97 -6.30 13.73
CA ALA A 400 7.11 -7.74 13.50
C ALA A 400 8.24 -8.04 12.50
N GLU A 401 8.27 -7.33 11.37
CA GLU A 401 9.33 -7.47 10.37
C GLU A 401 10.71 -7.09 10.92
N ARG A 402 10.80 -5.98 11.66
CA ARG A 402 12.04 -5.50 12.27
C ARG A 402 12.61 -6.51 13.27
N LEU A 403 11.77 -7.03 14.17
CA LEU A 403 12.15 -8.03 15.17
C LEU A 403 12.61 -9.33 14.50
N THR A 404 11.92 -9.73 13.43
CA THR A 404 12.28 -10.91 12.64
C THR A 404 13.65 -10.75 11.99
N ILE A 405 13.94 -9.59 11.38
CA ILE A 405 15.23 -9.28 10.78
C ILE A 405 16.34 -9.19 11.84
N GLU A 406 16.08 -8.53 12.98
CA GLU A 406 17.06 -8.39 14.06
C GLU A 406 17.44 -9.76 14.65
N LEU A 407 16.44 -10.61 14.90
CA LEU A 407 16.67 -11.96 15.40
C LEU A 407 17.48 -12.79 14.41
N ALA A 408 17.10 -12.79 13.13
CA ALA A 408 17.85 -13.46 12.07
C ALA A 408 19.31 -12.98 12.00
N ALA A 409 19.52 -11.67 12.03
CA ALA A 409 20.86 -11.07 11.99
C ALA A 409 21.75 -11.52 13.16
N LEU A 410 21.20 -11.55 14.39
CA LEU A 410 21.94 -11.99 15.57
C LEU A 410 22.21 -13.49 15.60
N LEU A 411 21.27 -14.31 15.08
CA LEU A 411 21.42 -15.77 15.02
C LEU A 411 22.45 -16.25 14.00
N ARG A 412 22.91 -15.40 13.06
CA ARG A 412 24.02 -15.73 12.15
C ARG A 412 25.38 -15.82 12.83
N SER A 413 25.51 -15.22 14.02
CA SER A 413 26.70 -15.38 14.86
C SER A 413 26.55 -16.62 15.74
N ALA A 414 25.96 -16.49 16.93
CA ALA A 414 25.71 -17.60 17.84
C ALA A 414 24.45 -17.33 18.68
N PRO A 415 23.67 -18.37 19.02
CA PRO A 415 22.60 -18.26 20.01
C PRO A 415 23.12 -17.72 21.34
N SER A 416 22.32 -16.89 22.00
CA SER A 416 22.63 -16.28 23.30
C SER A 416 21.36 -16.02 24.10
N ALA A 417 21.50 -15.67 25.38
CA ALA A 417 20.38 -15.22 26.20
C ALA A 417 19.64 -14.02 25.56
N ARG A 418 20.37 -13.14 24.84
CA ARG A 418 19.78 -12.03 24.11
C ARG A 418 18.89 -12.51 22.96
N THR A 419 19.33 -13.48 22.16
CA THR A 419 18.51 -13.99 21.05
C THR A 419 17.29 -14.76 21.56
N ALA A 420 17.40 -15.46 22.69
CA ALA A 420 16.26 -16.11 23.34
C ALA A 420 15.21 -15.09 23.81
N GLY A 421 15.63 -14.03 24.52
CA GLY A 421 14.72 -12.95 24.93
C GLY A 421 14.07 -12.23 23.74
N LEU A 422 14.83 -12.04 22.65
CA LEU A 422 14.29 -11.45 21.43
C LEU A 422 13.29 -12.39 20.71
N ALA A 423 13.51 -13.71 20.74
CA ALA A 423 12.56 -14.68 20.21
C ALA A 423 11.24 -14.68 20.99
N VAL A 424 11.29 -14.59 22.33
CA VAL A 424 10.09 -14.43 23.16
C VAL A 424 9.34 -13.14 22.81
N HIS A 425 10.06 -12.03 22.65
CA HIS A 425 9.45 -10.76 22.24
C HIS A 425 8.81 -10.84 20.85
N LEU A 426 9.52 -11.41 19.86
CA LEU A 426 8.98 -11.63 18.52
C LEU A 426 7.70 -12.47 18.58
N ALA A 427 7.69 -13.57 19.33
CA ALA A 427 6.52 -14.43 19.50
C ALA A 427 5.31 -13.66 20.06
N ALA A 428 5.52 -12.84 21.10
CA ALA A 428 4.46 -12.03 21.69
C ALA A 428 3.88 -11.01 20.69
N VAL A 429 4.73 -10.35 19.90
CA VAL A 429 4.28 -9.40 18.86
C VAL A 429 3.50 -10.12 17.77
N LEU A 430 3.99 -11.26 17.26
CA LEU A 430 3.30 -12.04 16.22
C LEU A 430 1.96 -12.58 16.72
N GLU A 431 1.88 -13.02 17.98
CA GLU A 431 0.64 -13.46 18.61
C GLU A 431 -0.38 -12.32 18.73
N HIS A 432 0.01 -11.21 19.36
CA HIS A 432 -0.89 -10.10 19.61
C HIS A 432 -1.40 -9.44 18.32
N SER A 433 -0.51 -9.29 17.34
CA SER A 433 -0.86 -8.67 16.06
C SER A 433 -1.52 -9.64 15.07
N GLY A 434 -1.44 -10.96 15.32
CA GLY A 434 -1.95 -11.99 14.43
C GLY A 434 -1.16 -12.15 13.12
N GLN A 435 0.08 -11.65 13.08
CA GLN A 435 0.92 -11.69 11.88
C GLN A 435 1.77 -12.95 11.81
N ARG A 436 2.00 -13.46 10.61
CA ARG A 436 2.88 -14.60 10.32
C ARG A 436 3.74 -14.38 9.08
N LEU A 437 3.29 -13.54 8.14
CA LEU A 437 3.99 -13.27 6.88
C LEU A 437 5.41 -12.72 7.12
N ALA A 438 5.63 -11.98 8.22
CA ALA A 438 6.95 -11.47 8.60
C ALA A 438 8.05 -12.56 8.64
N LEU A 439 7.71 -13.79 9.04
CA LEU A 439 8.66 -14.89 9.21
C LEU A 439 9.22 -15.40 7.88
N VAL A 440 8.39 -15.47 6.84
CA VAL A 440 8.78 -15.99 5.53
C VAL A 440 9.53 -14.95 4.68
N LEU A 441 9.73 -13.75 5.21
CA LEU A 441 10.44 -12.65 4.58
C LEU A 441 11.92 -12.59 5.00
N LEU A 442 12.51 -13.77 5.17
CA LEU A 442 13.90 -14.00 5.52
C LEU A 442 14.54 -14.93 4.50
N PRO A 443 15.86 -14.85 4.23
CA PRO A 443 16.57 -15.90 3.48
C PRO A 443 16.28 -17.30 4.06
N PRO A 444 16.26 -18.38 3.24
CA PRO A 444 15.89 -19.72 3.71
C PRO A 444 16.65 -20.20 4.95
N SER A 445 17.96 -19.93 5.03
CA SER A 445 18.79 -20.31 6.17
C SER A 445 18.43 -19.54 7.45
N ASP A 446 18.02 -18.28 7.32
CA ASP A 446 17.62 -17.43 8.43
C ASP A 446 16.22 -17.75 8.94
N LEU A 447 15.27 -18.04 8.04
CA LEU A 447 13.94 -18.53 8.40
C LEU A 447 14.04 -19.76 9.31
N GLU A 448 14.90 -20.71 8.93
CA GLU A 448 15.09 -21.93 9.70
C GLU A 448 15.76 -21.66 11.06
N ARG A 449 16.74 -20.75 11.14
CA ARG A 449 17.32 -20.32 12.43
C ARG A 449 16.26 -19.69 13.34
N VAL A 450 15.43 -18.81 12.79
CA VAL A 450 14.36 -18.13 13.54
C VAL A 450 13.30 -19.12 14.00
N ARG A 451 12.90 -20.08 13.15
CA ARG A 451 11.99 -21.17 13.54
C ARG A 451 12.51 -21.94 14.74
N ARG A 452 13.77 -22.38 14.70
CA ARG A 452 14.38 -23.10 15.83
C ARG A 452 14.41 -22.26 17.09
N ALA A 453 14.84 -21.00 16.98
CA ALA A 453 14.86 -20.10 18.12
C ALA A 453 13.48 -19.90 18.78
N LEU A 454 12.40 -19.87 17.99
CA LEU A 454 11.03 -19.81 18.49
C LEU A 454 10.60 -21.12 19.16
N VAL A 455 10.95 -22.28 18.59
CA VAL A 455 10.69 -23.59 19.19
C VAL A 455 11.45 -23.76 20.50
N ASP A 456 12.72 -23.36 20.56
CA ASP A 456 13.59 -23.48 21.74
C ASP A 456 13.06 -22.69 22.94
N VAL A 457 12.34 -21.59 22.70
CA VAL A 457 11.67 -20.81 23.75
C VAL A 457 10.22 -21.24 24.01
N GLY A 458 9.82 -22.42 23.51
CA GLY A 458 8.50 -23.00 23.75
C GLY A 458 7.37 -22.40 22.91
N ARG A 459 7.69 -21.68 21.83
CA ARG A 459 6.71 -20.99 20.95
C ARG A 459 6.54 -21.69 19.60
N ALA A 460 6.45 -23.01 19.62
CA ALA A 460 6.21 -23.82 18.43
C ALA A 460 4.85 -23.53 17.77
N ASP A 461 3.87 -23.05 18.56
CA ASP A 461 2.54 -22.61 18.11
C ASP A 461 2.60 -21.50 17.04
N ILE A 462 3.59 -20.60 17.13
CA ILE A 462 3.75 -19.49 16.18
C ILE A 462 4.17 -19.98 14.80
N VAL A 463 4.94 -21.07 14.73
CA VAL A 463 5.59 -21.54 13.50
C VAL A 463 4.93 -22.80 12.93
N GLN A 464 3.92 -23.35 13.59
CA GLN A 464 3.28 -24.61 13.18
C GLN A 464 2.71 -24.54 11.75
N ASP A 465 1.97 -23.47 11.44
CA ASP A 465 1.31 -23.28 10.14
C ASP A 465 2.09 -22.35 9.20
N VAL A 466 3.35 -22.05 9.55
CA VAL A 466 4.24 -21.25 8.70
C VAL A 466 4.91 -22.18 7.69
N PRO A 467 4.79 -21.91 6.38
CA PRO A 467 5.36 -22.77 5.37
C PRO A 467 6.89 -22.81 5.50
N ALA A 468 7.48 -23.97 5.19
CA ALA A 468 8.92 -24.13 5.22
C ALA A 468 9.64 -23.32 4.13
N ARG A 469 8.92 -22.91 3.08
CA ARG A 469 9.47 -22.10 1.98
C ARG A 469 9.60 -20.63 2.40
N SER A 470 10.75 -20.05 2.11
CA SER A 470 10.94 -18.61 2.16
C SER A 470 10.38 -17.95 0.90
N LEU A 471 9.93 -16.68 1.02
CA LEU A 471 9.59 -15.83 -0.12
C LEU A 471 10.80 -15.08 -0.70
N LEU A 472 11.94 -15.12 -0.03
CA LEU A 472 13.18 -14.49 -0.48
C LEU A 472 14.18 -15.54 -0.94
N LEU A 473 15.01 -15.18 -1.92
CA LEU A 473 16.16 -15.98 -2.30
C LEU A 473 17.40 -15.55 -1.53
N HIS A 474 18.40 -16.43 -1.50
CA HIS A 474 19.73 -16.07 -1.05
C HIS A 474 20.28 -14.95 -1.95
N GLY A 475 20.90 -13.93 -1.35
CA GLY A 475 21.63 -12.94 -2.12
C GLY A 475 22.89 -13.57 -2.72
N GLU A 476 23.30 -13.13 -3.92
CA GLU A 476 24.55 -13.60 -4.56
C GLU A 476 25.82 -13.38 -3.70
N GLU A 477 25.78 -12.56 -2.64
CA GLU A 477 26.90 -12.43 -1.68
C GLU A 477 26.98 -13.59 -0.67
N GLU A 478 25.92 -14.40 -0.53
CA GLU A 478 25.96 -15.74 0.07
C GLU A 478 26.35 -16.81 -0.97
N ALA A 479 26.87 -16.41 -2.14
CA ALA A 479 27.49 -17.34 -3.07
C ALA A 479 28.55 -18.14 -2.31
N SER A 480 28.26 -19.43 -2.16
CA SER A 480 29.21 -20.47 -1.79
C SER A 480 30.57 -20.14 -2.38
N LEU A 481 31.63 -20.35 -1.60
CA LEU A 481 32.98 -20.30 -2.14
C LEU A 481 33.02 -21.16 -3.40
N THR A 482 33.56 -20.61 -4.48
CA THR A 482 33.83 -21.43 -5.67
C THR A 482 34.73 -22.59 -5.25
N GLU A 483 34.70 -23.69 -6.00
CA GLU A 483 35.54 -24.85 -5.67
C GLU A 483 37.02 -24.47 -5.48
N ARG A 484 37.52 -23.52 -6.28
CA ARG A 484 38.90 -23.01 -6.16
C ARG A 484 39.11 -22.19 -4.89
N GLU A 485 38.16 -21.34 -4.51
CA GLU A 485 38.22 -20.57 -3.27
C GLU A 485 38.11 -21.47 -2.03
N ALA A 486 37.31 -22.53 -2.07
CA ALA A 486 37.22 -23.52 -1.00
C ALA A 486 38.55 -24.27 -0.81
N VAL A 487 39.21 -24.65 -1.91
CA VAL A 487 40.56 -25.25 -1.87
C VAL A 487 41.59 -24.28 -1.28
N VAL A 488 41.57 -23.00 -1.68
CA VAL A 488 42.46 -21.99 -1.10
C VAL A 488 42.19 -21.79 0.39
N LEU A 489 40.93 -21.79 0.81
CA LEU A 489 40.55 -21.68 2.21
C LEU A 489 41.04 -22.86 3.06
N GLY A 490 40.97 -24.09 2.54
CA GLY A 490 41.53 -25.28 3.21
C GLY A 490 43.04 -25.16 3.42
N GLU A 491 43.78 -24.70 2.40
CA GLU A 491 45.22 -24.44 2.53
C GLU A 491 45.56 -23.29 3.51
N LEU A 492 44.68 -22.28 3.60
CA LEU A 492 44.83 -21.24 4.61
C LEU A 492 44.68 -21.77 6.04
N VAL A 493 44.07 -22.93 6.28
CA VAL A 493 44.09 -23.57 7.61
C VAL A 493 45.46 -24.16 7.89
N ARG A 494 46.06 -24.84 6.90
CA ARG A 494 47.34 -25.55 7.03
C ARG A 494 48.57 -24.65 7.12
N THR A 495 48.55 -23.48 6.47
CA THR A 495 49.71 -22.57 6.47
C THR A 495 49.33 -21.10 6.48
N SER A 496 50.18 -20.28 7.11
CA SER A 496 50.08 -18.82 7.12
C SER A 496 50.74 -18.16 5.90
N SER A 497 51.54 -18.90 5.14
CA SER A 497 52.36 -18.34 4.06
C SER A 497 51.62 -18.38 2.72
N ILE A 498 51.27 -17.21 2.19
CA ILE A 498 50.70 -17.07 0.83
C ILE A 498 51.60 -17.69 -0.24
N LYS A 499 52.94 -17.62 -0.06
CA LYS A 499 53.89 -18.26 -0.98
C LYS A 499 53.82 -19.78 -0.90
N ALA A 500 53.63 -20.34 0.29
CA ALA A 500 53.46 -21.77 0.47
C ALA A 500 52.14 -22.24 -0.17
N VAL A 501 51.02 -21.55 0.08
CA VAL A 501 49.73 -21.85 -0.58
C VAL A 501 49.86 -21.80 -2.10
N ALA A 502 50.56 -20.79 -2.63
CA ALA A 502 50.78 -20.64 -4.06
C ALA A 502 51.58 -21.82 -4.65
N SER A 503 52.61 -22.27 -3.93
CA SER A 503 53.42 -23.43 -4.31
C SER A 503 52.61 -24.73 -4.27
N THR A 504 51.84 -24.96 -3.19
CA THR A 504 51.01 -26.16 -3.03
C THR A 504 49.94 -26.27 -4.12
N LEU A 505 49.32 -25.13 -4.46
CA LEU A 505 48.23 -25.09 -5.44
C LEU A 505 48.69 -24.86 -6.89
N TYR A 506 50.01 -24.80 -7.13
CA TYR A 506 50.64 -24.52 -8.42
C TYR A 506 50.09 -23.27 -9.12
N VAL A 507 49.96 -22.17 -8.39
CA VAL A 507 49.47 -20.86 -8.89
C VAL A 507 50.39 -19.72 -8.47
N SER A 508 50.21 -18.54 -9.07
CA SER A 508 50.96 -17.36 -8.64
C SER A 508 50.52 -16.85 -7.26
N ALA A 509 51.43 -16.25 -6.50
CA ALA A 509 51.09 -15.61 -5.22
C ALA A 509 50.05 -14.49 -5.34
N ASN A 510 49.97 -13.82 -6.51
CA ASN A 510 48.97 -12.79 -6.78
C ASN A 510 47.56 -13.39 -6.97
N THR A 511 47.49 -14.57 -7.60
CA THR A 511 46.24 -15.34 -7.71
C THR A 511 45.72 -15.71 -6.33
N VAL A 512 46.60 -16.23 -5.45
CA VAL A 512 46.22 -16.55 -4.07
C VAL A 512 45.75 -15.28 -3.34
N LYS A 513 46.50 -14.17 -3.35
CA LYS A 513 46.07 -12.92 -2.71
C LYS A 513 44.69 -12.45 -3.19
N SER A 514 44.43 -12.54 -4.48
CA SER A 514 43.15 -12.13 -5.06
C SER A 514 42.01 -13.04 -4.59
N GLN A 515 42.24 -14.35 -4.54
CA GLN A 515 41.26 -15.31 -4.01
C GLN A 515 41.06 -15.15 -2.50
N VAL A 516 42.10 -14.95 -1.70
CA VAL A 516 41.97 -14.65 -0.26
C VAL A 516 41.12 -13.40 -0.04
N ARG A 517 41.33 -12.35 -0.82
CA ARG A 517 40.51 -11.13 -0.74
C ARG A 517 39.06 -11.38 -1.13
N SER A 518 38.82 -12.23 -2.12
CA SER A 518 37.48 -12.67 -2.52
C SER A 518 36.82 -13.51 -1.42
N ILE A 519 37.55 -14.45 -0.82
CA ILE A 519 37.12 -15.28 0.31
C ILE A 519 36.74 -14.40 1.49
N TYR A 520 37.60 -13.47 1.90
CA TYR A 520 37.32 -12.56 3.02
C TYR A 520 36.08 -11.71 2.77
N ARG A 521 35.94 -11.20 1.54
CA ARG A 521 34.73 -10.47 1.12
C ARG A 521 33.48 -11.36 1.19
N LYS A 522 33.52 -12.60 0.68
CA LYS A 522 32.40 -13.56 0.70
C LYS A 522 32.07 -14.07 2.10
N LEU A 523 33.05 -14.15 2.98
CA LEU A 523 32.86 -14.56 4.37
C LEU A 523 32.50 -13.39 5.31
N GLY A 524 32.62 -12.14 4.84
CA GLY A 524 32.31 -10.94 5.62
C GLY A 524 33.36 -10.61 6.68
N VAL A 525 34.61 -11.00 6.48
CA VAL A 525 35.71 -10.87 7.45
C VAL A 525 36.86 -10.08 6.85
N THR A 526 37.81 -9.64 7.68
CA THR A 526 38.96 -8.84 7.23
C THR A 526 40.32 -9.50 7.51
N ASN A 527 40.35 -10.57 8.29
CA ASN A 527 41.57 -11.29 8.66
C ASN A 527 41.39 -12.81 8.52
N ARG A 528 42.50 -13.53 8.68
CA ARG A 528 42.57 -14.98 8.48
C ARG A 528 41.88 -15.74 9.60
N GLU A 529 42.15 -15.37 10.85
CA GLU A 529 41.61 -16.06 12.02
C GLU A 529 40.07 -16.08 11.98
N ASP A 530 39.45 -14.92 11.70
CA ASP A 530 38.00 -14.79 11.56
C ASP A 530 37.48 -15.60 10.36
N ALA A 531 38.20 -15.62 9.25
CA ALA A 531 37.83 -16.42 8.07
C ALA A 531 37.77 -17.92 8.41
N ILE A 532 38.74 -18.43 9.17
CA ILE A 532 38.79 -19.83 9.59
C ILE A 532 37.67 -20.13 10.60
N ALA A 533 37.42 -19.23 11.56
CA ALA A 533 36.35 -19.38 12.54
C ALA A 533 34.97 -19.43 11.87
N VAL A 534 34.70 -18.51 10.94
CA VAL A 534 33.46 -18.48 10.15
C VAL A 534 33.35 -19.72 9.26
N ALA A 535 34.44 -20.16 8.64
CA ALA A 535 34.46 -21.36 7.80
C ALA A 535 34.12 -22.63 8.59
N ARG A 536 34.65 -22.78 9.81
CA ARG A 536 34.29 -23.88 10.72
C ARG A 536 32.82 -23.84 11.12
N GLY A 537 32.33 -22.67 11.54
CA GLY A 537 30.93 -22.50 11.96
C GLY A 537 29.92 -22.73 10.83
N ARG A 538 30.32 -22.54 9.57
CA ARG A 538 29.48 -22.78 8.37
C ARG A 538 29.68 -24.15 7.72
N GLY A 539 30.57 -25.01 8.24
CA GLY A 539 30.85 -26.33 7.64
C GLY A 539 31.51 -26.24 6.26
N LEU A 540 32.30 -25.19 6.00
CA LEU A 540 32.94 -24.94 4.69
C LEU A 540 34.34 -25.57 4.55
N LEU A 541 34.86 -26.18 5.62
CA LEU A 541 36.13 -26.90 5.63
C LEU A 541 35.86 -28.41 5.51
N ARG A 542 36.69 -29.12 4.72
CA ARG A 542 36.56 -30.58 4.58
C ARG A 542 37.22 -31.25 5.79
N ASP A 543 36.82 -32.48 6.12
CA ASP A 543 37.32 -33.21 7.30
C ASP A 543 38.85 -33.40 7.33
N GLY A 544 39.53 -33.31 6.19
CA GLY A 544 41.01 -33.35 6.11
C GLY A 544 41.72 -32.00 6.28
N ASP A 545 40.98 -30.89 6.38
CA ASP A 545 41.52 -29.55 6.57
C ASP A 545 41.60 -29.14 8.05
N LEU A 546 40.94 -29.90 8.94
CA LEU A 546 40.97 -29.76 10.40
C LEU A 546 42.09 -30.60 11.01
#